data_AF-U1PYG6-F1
#
_entry.id   AF-U1PYG6-F1
#
_cell.length_a   1.000
_cell.length_b   1.000
_cell.length_c   1.000
_cell.angle_alpha   90.00
_cell.angle_beta   90.00
_cell.angle_gamma   90.00
#
_symmetry.space_group_name_H-M   'P 1'
#
loop_
_entity.id
_entity.type
_entity.pdbx_description
1 polymer ?
#
loop_
_entity_poly.entity_id
_entity_poly.type
_entity_poly.pdbx_seq_one_letter_code
_entity_poly.pdbx_strand_id
1 'polypeptide(L)'
;MTDNSNHENAQTRLETLPTTQSGSVKKSDAMEWISELDRPSSAEMQQAIVEKPSDFSGSTFPADISTIRLTGDPQFIETVAGLFSWIVNMEDYSRRVEINLQETEDRDSGETTGNYALYLSVADRS
;
A
#
# COMPACT_ATOMS: atom_id res chain seq x y z
N MET A 1 -15.23 4.89 30.20
CA MET A 1 -15.87 4.50 28.94
C MET A 1 -14.74 4.21 27.97
N THR A 2 -14.34 2.95 27.90
CA THR A 2 -13.42 2.46 26.87
C THR A 2 -14.24 2.25 25.62
N ASP A 3 -14.00 3.10 24.62
CA ASP A 3 -14.54 2.94 23.28
C ASP A 3 -13.74 1.81 22.62
N ASN A 4 -14.22 0.58 22.77
CA ASN A 4 -13.79 -0.53 21.93
C ASN A 4 -14.37 -0.25 20.55
N SER A 5 -13.59 0.42 19.70
CA SER A 5 -13.85 0.51 18.27
C SER A 5 -13.76 -0.91 17.69
N ASN A 6 -14.93 -1.54 17.71
CA ASN A 6 -15.28 -2.80 17.09
C ASN A 6 -14.95 -2.70 15.59
N HIS A 7 -13.71 -3.01 15.22
CA HIS A 7 -13.40 -3.43 13.86
C HIS A 7 -13.98 -4.84 13.73
N GLU A 8 -15.30 -4.93 13.62
CA GLU A 8 -15.92 -6.14 13.11
C GLU A 8 -15.32 -6.37 11.72
N ASN A 9 -14.68 -7.52 11.58
CA ASN A 9 -14.11 -8.05 10.33
C ASN A 9 -15.17 -7.99 9.22
N ALA A 10 -15.26 -6.86 8.52
CA ALA A 10 -15.99 -6.76 7.28
C ALA A 10 -15.19 -7.54 6.24
N GLN A 11 -15.51 -8.83 6.11
CA GLN A 11 -14.90 -9.72 5.13
C GLN A 11 -14.89 -9.03 3.76
N THR A 12 -13.69 -8.81 3.21
CA THR A 12 -13.58 -8.13 1.92
C THR A 12 -14.01 -9.07 0.80
N ARG A 13 -14.55 -8.52 -0.30
CA ARG A 13 -14.82 -9.34 -1.50
C ARG A 13 -13.54 -10.02 -2.02
N LEU A 14 -12.39 -9.41 -1.80
CA LEU A 14 -11.08 -9.94 -2.19
C LEU A 14 -10.78 -11.29 -1.54
N GLU A 15 -11.13 -11.48 -0.25
CA GLU A 15 -10.96 -12.74 0.48
C GLU A 15 -11.84 -13.88 -0.06
N THR A 16 -12.87 -13.56 -0.83
CA THR A 16 -13.78 -14.55 -1.43
C THR A 16 -13.37 -15.00 -2.83
N LEU A 17 -12.38 -14.34 -3.44
CA LEU A 17 -11.95 -14.67 -4.79
C LEU A 17 -11.20 -16.02 -4.83
N PRO A 18 -11.45 -16.87 -5.85
CA PRO A 18 -10.71 -18.11 -6.01
C PRO A 18 -9.20 -17.88 -6.18
N THR A 19 -8.40 -18.61 -5.42
CA THR A 19 -6.93 -18.55 -5.49
C THR A 19 -6.31 -19.87 -5.94
N THR A 20 -5.12 -19.79 -6.54
CA THR A 20 -4.26 -20.95 -6.78
C THR A 20 -3.66 -21.46 -5.46
N GLN A 21 -3.00 -22.62 -5.50
CA GLN A 21 -2.24 -23.13 -4.35
C GLN A 21 -1.12 -22.17 -3.89
N SER A 22 -0.64 -21.28 -4.77
CA SER A 22 0.33 -20.23 -4.44
C SER A 22 -0.32 -18.94 -3.94
N GLY A 23 -1.64 -18.92 -3.73
CA GLY A 23 -2.40 -17.74 -3.28
C GLY A 23 -2.72 -16.72 -4.37
N SER A 24 -2.46 -17.04 -5.65
CA SER A 24 -2.67 -16.09 -6.75
C SER A 24 -4.14 -16.09 -7.20
N VAL A 25 -4.74 -14.90 -7.36
CA VAL A 25 -6.07 -14.74 -7.98
C VAL A 25 -5.93 -14.83 -9.51
N LYS A 26 -6.88 -15.49 -10.19
CA LYS A 26 -6.87 -15.55 -11.65
C LYS A 26 -7.08 -14.17 -12.26
N LYS A 27 -6.44 -13.91 -13.40
CA LYS A 27 -6.52 -12.61 -14.10
C LYS A 27 -7.96 -12.18 -14.42
N SER A 28 -8.82 -13.10 -14.86
CA SER A 28 -10.23 -12.82 -15.14
C SER A 28 -10.95 -12.28 -13.91
N ASP A 29 -10.76 -12.94 -12.78
CA ASP A 29 -11.47 -12.66 -11.53
C ASP A 29 -10.95 -11.34 -10.94
N ALA A 30 -9.64 -11.08 -11.05
CA ALA A 30 -9.04 -9.81 -10.67
C ALA A 30 -9.51 -8.63 -11.55
N MET A 31 -9.70 -8.85 -12.86
CA MET A 31 -10.22 -7.85 -13.79
C MET A 31 -11.68 -7.50 -13.50
N GLU A 32 -12.52 -8.50 -13.25
CA GLU A 32 -13.91 -8.29 -12.86
C GLU A 32 -13.97 -7.53 -11.53
N TRP A 33 -13.24 -8.01 -10.51
CA TRP A 33 -13.17 -7.39 -9.20
C TRP A 33 -12.82 -5.90 -9.26
N ILE A 34 -11.73 -5.52 -9.94
CA ILE A 34 -11.28 -4.12 -9.98
C ILE A 34 -12.24 -3.22 -10.77
N SER A 35 -12.94 -3.77 -11.77
CA SER A 35 -13.87 -2.99 -12.61
C SER A 35 -15.15 -2.58 -11.88
N GLU A 36 -15.45 -3.25 -10.77
CA GLU A 36 -16.64 -3.00 -9.94
C GLU A 36 -16.33 -2.13 -8.71
N LEU A 37 -15.08 -1.74 -8.50
CA LEU A 37 -14.70 -0.87 -7.39
C LEU A 37 -15.00 0.59 -7.73
N ASP A 38 -15.64 1.29 -6.80
CA ASP A 38 -15.75 2.73 -6.85
C ASP A 38 -14.39 3.39 -6.58
N ARG A 39 -14.16 4.56 -7.17
CA ARG A 39 -12.98 5.35 -6.88
C ARG A 39 -13.10 5.94 -5.46
N PRO A 40 -12.19 5.59 -4.52
CA PRO A 40 -12.27 6.11 -3.17
C PRO A 40 -11.88 7.59 -3.11
N SER A 41 -12.48 8.29 -2.15
CA SER A 41 -12.06 9.63 -1.72
C SER A 41 -10.77 9.57 -0.89
N SER A 42 -10.12 10.73 -0.72
CA SER A 42 -8.95 10.84 0.15
C SER A 42 -9.23 10.42 1.61
N ALA A 43 -10.43 10.68 2.11
CA ALA A 43 -10.82 10.30 3.48
C ALA A 43 -10.97 8.78 3.62
N GLU A 44 -11.61 8.12 2.66
CA GLU A 44 -11.71 6.65 2.63
C GLU A 44 -10.33 5.99 2.51
N MET A 45 -9.43 6.57 1.69
CA MET A 45 -8.06 6.08 1.58
C MET A 45 -7.28 6.21 2.89
N GLN A 46 -7.43 7.32 3.63
CA GLN A 46 -6.80 7.50 4.95
C GLN A 46 -7.34 6.49 5.98
N GLN A 47 -8.65 6.23 5.99
CA GLN A 47 -9.28 5.29 6.92
C GLN A 47 -8.89 3.83 6.64
N ALA A 48 -8.55 3.49 5.40
CA ALA A 48 -8.12 2.14 5.01
C ALA A 48 -6.64 1.84 5.32
N ILE A 49 -5.85 2.82 5.79
CA ILE A 49 -4.45 2.59 6.13
C ILE A 49 -4.35 1.86 7.47
N VAL A 50 -3.65 0.74 7.46
CA VAL A 50 -3.17 0.07 8.67
C VAL A 50 -1.71 0.48 8.88
N GLU A 51 -1.48 1.20 9.97
CA GLU A 51 -0.18 1.75 10.33
C GLU A 51 0.81 0.64 10.71
N LYS A 52 2.07 0.83 10.32
CA LYS A 52 3.16 -0.04 10.74
C LYS A 52 3.47 0.20 12.22
N PRO A 53 3.40 -0.83 13.08
CA PRO A 53 3.75 -0.70 14.49
C PRO A 53 5.20 -0.23 14.70
N SER A 54 5.44 0.53 15.76
CA SER A 54 6.75 1.09 16.08
C SER A 54 7.82 0.04 16.42
N ASP A 55 7.41 -1.12 16.93
CA ASP A 55 8.25 -2.28 17.27
C ASP A 55 8.45 -3.26 16.10
N PHE A 56 7.92 -2.94 14.91
CA PHE A 56 7.96 -3.82 13.75
C PHE A 56 9.40 -4.02 13.23
N SER A 57 9.93 -5.23 13.36
CA SER A 57 11.26 -5.62 12.87
C SER A 57 11.24 -6.95 12.10
N GLY A 58 11.29 -6.88 10.75
CA GLY A 58 11.43 -8.08 9.89
C GLY A 58 10.37 -8.17 8.80
N SER A 59 10.68 -8.89 7.71
CA SER A 59 9.81 -9.03 6.53
C SER A 59 8.72 -10.11 6.67
N THR A 60 8.64 -10.78 7.82
CA THR A 60 7.80 -11.99 8.04
C THR A 60 6.84 -11.86 9.22
N PHE A 61 6.63 -10.66 9.76
CA PHE A 61 5.59 -10.47 10.78
C PHE A 61 4.21 -10.66 10.14
N PRO A 62 3.33 -11.48 10.74
CA PRO A 62 1.93 -11.60 10.33
C PRO A 62 1.16 -10.40 10.90
N ALA A 63 1.50 -9.20 10.45
CA ALA A 63 0.77 -7.99 10.75
C ALA A 63 0.23 -7.43 9.45
N ASP A 64 -1.07 -7.13 9.44
CA ASP A 64 -1.69 -6.40 8.36
C ASP A 64 -1.11 -4.99 8.39
N ILE A 65 -0.24 -4.67 7.43
CA ILE A 65 0.32 -3.32 7.26
C ILE A 65 0.00 -2.83 5.86
N SER A 66 -0.40 -1.58 5.73
CA SER A 66 -0.66 -0.97 4.43
C SER A 66 0.64 -0.41 3.85
N THR A 67 1.00 -0.87 2.66
CA THR A 67 2.14 -0.34 1.88
C THR A 67 1.74 -0.19 0.43
N ILE A 68 2.05 0.97 -0.16
CA ILE A 68 1.89 1.21 -1.59
C ILE A 68 3.27 1.09 -2.24
N ARG A 69 3.37 0.28 -3.30
CA ARG A 69 4.58 0.15 -4.12
C ARG A 69 4.24 0.45 -5.58
N LEU A 70 4.88 1.46 -6.14
CA LEU A 70 4.81 1.78 -7.56
C LEU A 70 6.17 1.53 -8.21
N THR A 71 6.17 1.06 -9.45
CA THR A 71 7.40 0.90 -10.25
C THR A 71 7.10 1.23 -11.70
N GLY A 72 7.93 2.05 -12.34
CA GLY A 72 7.76 2.46 -13.73
C GLY A 72 8.71 3.59 -14.13
N ASP A 73 8.53 4.13 -15.32
CA ASP A 73 9.29 5.29 -15.79
C ASP A 73 8.92 6.57 -15.01
N PRO A 74 9.69 7.67 -15.14
CA PRO A 74 9.47 8.88 -14.36
C PRO A 74 8.09 9.51 -14.59
N GLN A 75 7.61 9.55 -15.84
CA GLN A 75 6.33 10.17 -16.17
C GLN A 75 5.16 9.38 -15.54
N PHE A 76 5.24 8.05 -15.59
CA PHE A 76 4.27 7.19 -14.92
C PHE A 76 4.27 7.41 -13.41
N ILE A 77 5.44 7.43 -12.78
CA ILE A 77 5.57 7.62 -11.33
C ILE A 77 5.02 8.97 -10.90
N GLU A 78 5.37 10.07 -11.56
CA GLU A 78 4.82 11.40 -11.25
C GLU A 78 3.30 11.43 -11.35
N THR A 79 2.75 10.86 -12.43
CA THR A 79 1.31 10.86 -12.69
C THR A 79 0.54 10.08 -11.62
N VAL A 80 0.99 8.87 -11.30
CA VAL A 80 0.30 7.97 -10.38
C VAL A 80 0.53 8.38 -8.92
N ALA A 81 1.74 8.85 -8.57
CA ALA A 81 2.03 9.34 -7.21
C ALA A 81 1.11 10.50 -6.80
N GLY A 82 0.67 11.33 -7.75
CA GLY A 82 -0.30 12.40 -7.50
C GLY A 82 -1.62 11.91 -6.89
N LEU A 83 -2.06 10.68 -7.21
CA LEU A 83 -3.27 10.07 -6.64
C LEU A 83 -3.12 9.77 -5.14
N PHE A 84 -1.88 9.68 -4.65
CA PHE A 84 -1.56 9.38 -3.26
C PHE A 84 -1.12 10.60 -2.44
N SER A 85 -1.23 11.81 -3.00
CA SER A 85 -0.86 13.06 -2.30
C SER A 85 -1.54 13.26 -0.94
N TRP A 86 -2.70 12.64 -0.71
CA TRP A 86 -3.40 12.62 0.57
C TRP A 86 -2.58 12.00 1.71
N ILE A 87 -1.62 11.12 1.41
CA ILE A 87 -0.83 10.42 2.43
C ILE A 87 0.05 11.39 3.23
N VAL A 88 0.49 12.49 2.60
CA VAL A 88 1.30 13.53 3.25
C VAL A 88 0.54 14.16 4.43
N ASN A 89 -0.79 14.20 4.37
CA ASN A 89 -1.61 14.72 5.45
C ASN A 89 -1.73 13.79 6.67
N MET A 90 -1.19 12.56 6.59
CA MET A 90 -1.15 11.64 7.71
C MET A 90 0.09 11.84 8.61
N GLU A 91 1.05 12.68 8.20
CA GLU A 91 2.19 13.05 9.03
C GLU A 91 1.73 13.91 10.21
N ASP A 92 1.96 13.43 11.44
CA ASP A 92 1.63 14.18 12.65
C ASP A 92 2.59 13.83 13.81
N TYR A 93 2.25 14.26 15.04
CA TYR A 93 3.10 13.98 16.21
C TYR A 93 3.14 12.49 16.60
N SER A 94 2.09 11.74 16.28
CA SER A 94 1.92 10.30 16.53
C SER A 94 2.22 9.43 15.32
N ARG A 95 2.30 9.99 14.11
CA ARG A 95 2.44 9.23 12.86
C ARG A 95 3.58 9.74 12.01
N ARG A 96 4.31 8.82 11.40
CA ARG A 96 5.35 9.10 10.40
C ARG A 96 4.94 8.54 9.06
N VAL A 97 4.88 9.39 8.05
CA VAL A 97 4.81 8.99 6.65
C VAL A 97 6.22 8.59 6.21
N GLU A 98 6.37 7.36 5.74
CA GLU A 98 7.61 6.84 5.18
C GLU A 98 7.52 6.93 3.65
N ILE A 99 8.48 7.64 3.05
CA ILE A 99 8.60 7.80 1.59
C ILE A 99 9.99 7.34 1.18
N ASN A 100 10.05 6.36 0.28
CA ASN A 100 11.29 5.97 -0.38
C ASN A 100 11.09 6.00 -1.91
N LEU A 101 11.74 6.94 -2.58
CA LEU A 101 11.77 7.08 -4.03
C LEU A 101 13.19 6.83 -4.51
N GLN A 102 13.37 5.81 -5.34
CA GLN A 102 14.69 5.40 -5.80
C GLN A 102 14.66 4.99 -7.27
N GLU A 103 15.66 5.41 -8.04
CA GLU A 103 15.88 4.86 -9.37
C GLU A 103 16.31 3.40 -9.25
N THR A 104 15.71 2.52 -10.06
CA THR A 104 16.04 1.10 -10.03
C THR A 104 17.30 0.83 -10.82
N GLU A 105 18.07 -0.15 -10.35
CA GLU A 105 19.28 -0.62 -11.01
C GLU A 105 18.99 -1.98 -11.65
N ASP A 106 19.59 -2.21 -12.80
CA ASP A 106 19.64 -3.54 -13.40
C ASP A 106 20.47 -4.45 -12.48
N ARG A 107 19.92 -5.62 -12.16
CA ARG A 107 20.54 -6.52 -11.18
C ARG A 107 21.89 -7.07 -11.66
N ASP A 108 22.06 -7.23 -12.96
CA ASP A 108 23.22 -7.89 -13.55
C ASP A 108 24.33 -6.89 -13.88
N SER A 109 23.99 -5.68 -14.32
CA SER A 109 24.97 -4.63 -14.65
C SER A 109 25.23 -3.62 -13.53
N GLY A 110 24.27 -3.42 -12.61
CA GLY A 110 24.31 -2.35 -11.60
C GLY A 110 24.07 -0.95 -12.20
N GLU A 111 23.72 -0.85 -13.47
CA GLU A 111 23.40 0.42 -14.12
C GLU A 111 21.97 0.83 -13.81
N THR A 112 21.75 2.13 -13.66
CA THR A 112 20.42 2.70 -13.50
C THR A 112 19.57 2.43 -14.75
N THR A 113 18.33 1.95 -14.55
CA THR A 113 17.46 1.55 -15.67
C THR A 113 16.61 2.69 -16.23
N GLY A 114 16.66 3.89 -15.63
CA GLY A 114 15.72 4.98 -15.93
C GLY A 114 14.30 4.76 -15.38
N ASN A 115 14.06 3.67 -14.63
CA ASN A 115 12.79 3.44 -13.93
C ASN A 115 12.95 3.81 -12.45
N TYR A 116 11.86 4.13 -11.79
CA TYR A 116 11.82 4.44 -10.37
C TYR A 116 10.91 3.48 -9.63
N ALA A 117 11.26 3.17 -8.39
CA ALA A 117 10.41 2.55 -7.41
C ALA A 117 10.04 3.57 -6.33
N LEU A 118 8.73 3.70 -6.06
CA LEU A 118 8.19 4.52 -4.97
C LEU A 118 7.52 3.59 -3.95
N TYR A 119 7.96 3.68 -2.70
CA TYR A 119 7.35 3.01 -1.55
C TYR A 119 6.75 4.08 -0.63
N LEU A 120 5.48 3.89 -0.25
CA LEU A 120 4.75 4.73 0.68
C LEU A 120 4.13 3.88 1.78
N SER A 121 4.33 4.27 3.03
CA SER A 121 3.69 3.66 4.21
C SER A 121 3.50 4.71 5.31
N VAL A 122 2.70 4.37 6.32
CA VAL A 122 2.55 5.17 7.55
C VAL A 122 2.94 4.29 8.72
N ALA A 123 3.73 4.83 9.65
CA ALA A 123 4.22 4.15 10.84
C ALA A 123 3.87 4.94 12.09
N ASP A 124 3.64 4.22 13.19
CA ASP A 124 3.45 4.82 14.51
C ASP A 124 4.78 5.43 15.02
N ARG A 125 4.71 6.64 15.60
CA ARG A 125 5.81 7.32 16.28
C ARG A 125 5.73 6.99 17.77
N SER A 126 6.40 5.92 18.18
CA SER A 126 6.68 5.64 19.61
C SER A 126 7.51 6.74 20.26
#